data_AF-A0A383CGW5-F1
#
_entry.id   AF-A0A383CGW5-F1
#
_cell.length_a   1.000
_cell.length_b   1.000
_cell.length_c   1.000
_cell.angle_alpha   90.00
_cell.angle_beta   90.00
_cell.angle_gamma   90.00
#
_symmetry.space_group_name_H-M   'P 1'
#
loop_
_entity.id
_entity.type
_entity.pdbx_description
1 polymer ?
#
loop_
_entity_poly.entity_id
_entity_poly.type
_entity_poly.pdbx_seq_one_letter_code
_entity_poly.pdbx_strand_id
1 'polypeptide(L)'
;MRIKPYCIAILLLPVLLAAAPSLETFAGHKVLRIDIEGHRTTREHTIRREVHTATGQAFDPERWRADLQRLDNLDIFSSLNSNVQVTENGIILVLRMREIPPVVPYISYNVTDEDGWSFGPALKAVNLLGRDLFVAGYALFGGK
;
A
#
# COMPACT_ATOMS: atom_id res chain seq x y z
N MET A 1 10.70 56.62 22.59
CA MET A 1 9.84 55.43 22.36
C MET A 1 10.74 54.34 21.76
N ARG A 2 11.09 53.32 22.54
CA ARG A 2 12.13 52.31 22.25
C ARG A 2 11.49 51.10 21.56
N ILE A 3 11.93 50.78 20.34
CA ILE A 3 11.49 49.58 19.60
C ILE A 3 12.51 48.47 19.91
N LYS A 4 12.06 47.34 20.50
CA LYS A 4 12.91 46.18 20.77
C LYS A 4 12.93 45.25 19.55
N PRO A 5 14.11 44.88 19.01
CA PRO A 5 14.23 43.83 18.01
C PRO A 5 14.25 42.48 18.73
N TYR A 6 13.14 41.74 18.68
CA TYR A 6 13.11 40.36 19.16
C TYR A 6 13.77 39.47 18.10
N CYS A 7 15.05 39.19 18.30
CA CYS A 7 15.78 38.10 17.66
C CYS A 7 15.07 36.78 17.97
N ILE A 8 14.24 36.32 17.02
CA ILE A 8 13.73 34.95 17.01
C ILE A 8 14.87 34.08 16.50
N ALA A 9 15.70 33.60 17.42
CA ALA A 9 16.70 32.57 17.17
C ALA A 9 15.96 31.25 16.93
N ILE A 10 15.80 30.89 15.65
CA ILE A 10 15.35 29.56 15.23
C ILE A 10 16.44 28.57 15.64
N LEU A 11 16.14 27.80 16.68
CA LEU A 11 16.99 26.78 17.26
C LEU A 11 17.05 25.59 16.28
N LEU A 12 18.12 25.54 15.50
CA LEU A 12 18.46 24.43 14.60
C LEU A 12 18.82 23.20 15.46
N LEU A 13 17.81 22.41 15.81
CA LEU A 13 18.02 21.07 16.35
C LEU A 13 18.61 20.21 15.24
N PRO A 14 19.82 19.63 15.39
CA PRO A 14 20.30 18.69 14.40
C PRO A 14 19.42 17.45 14.52
N VAL A 15 18.50 17.29 13.57
CA VAL A 15 17.81 16.02 13.34
C VAL A 15 18.91 15.02 13.00
N LEU A 16 19.29 14.21 13.98
CA LEU A 16 20.14 13.05 13.76
C LEU A 16 19.34 12.10 12.88
N LEU A 17 19.53 12.21 11.57
CA LEU A 17 18.94 11.33 10.58
C LEU A 17 19.61 9.96 10.74
N ALA A 18 19.04 9.13 11.61
CA ALA A 18 19.26 7.71 11.57
C ALA A 18 18.74 7.23 10.21
N ALA A 19 19.64 7.16 9.23
CA ALA A 19 19.33 6.60 7.93
C ALA A 19 18.91 5.14 8.19
N ALA A 20 17.63 4.85 7.96
CA ALA A 20 17.22 3.46 7.81
C ALA A 20 18.14 2.83 6.75
N PRO A 21 18.64 1.60 6.98
CA PRO A 21 19.50 0.95 6.01
C PRO A 21 18.81 0.95 4.65
N SER A 22 19.44 1.58 3.66
CA SER A 22 18.90 1.64 2.32
C SER A 22 18.91 0.24 1.72
N LEU A 23 17.90 -0.08 0.91
CA LEU A 23 17.81 -1.38 0.23
C LEU A 23 19.07 -1.70 -0.57
N GLU A 24 19.79 -0.67 -1.02
CA GLU A 24 21.09 -0.75 -1.69
C GLU A 24 22.15 -1.50 -0.89
N THR A 25 22.10 -1.46 0.44
CA THR A 25 23.04 -2.17 1.31
C THR A 25 22.93 -3.69 1.15
N PHE A 26 21.75 -4.17 0.77
CA PHE A 26 21.47 -5.60 0.61
C PHE A 26 21.63 -6.09 -0.83
N ALA A 27 21.93 -5.19 -1.78
CA ALA A 27 22.12 -5.54 -3.18
C ALA A 27 23.15 -6.68 -3.32
N GLY A 28 22.84 -7.67 -4.14
CA GLY A 28 23.72 -8.82 -4.39
C GLY A 28 23.66 -9.95 -3.36
N HIS A 29 23.04 -9.77 -2.19
CA HIS A 29 22.87 -10.86 -1.22
C HIS A 29 21.87 -11.90 -1.75
N LYS A 30 22.08 -13.18 -1.43
CA LYS A 30 21.16 -14.25 -1.84
C LYS A 30 19.84 -14.16 -1.08
N VAL A 31 18.72 -14.10 -1.79
CA VAL A 31 17.38 -14.17 -1.20
C VAL A 31 17.10 -15.60 -0.77
N LEU A 32 16.90 -15.85 0.51
CA LEU A 32 16.64 -17.19 1.05
C LEU A 32 15.14 -17.52 1.01
N ARG A 33 14.31 -16.59 1.48
CA ARG A 33 12.85 -16.71 1.50
C ARG A 33 12.19 -15.34 1.48
N ILE A 34 10.91 -15.33 1.13
CA ILE A 34 10.03 -14.17 1.16
C ILE A 34 8.84 -14.54 2.04
N ASP A 35 8.76 -13.91 3.21
CA ASP A 35 7.72 -14.11 4.20
C ASP A 35 6.64 -13.04 4.01
N ILE A 36 5.39 -13.47 3.80
CA ILE A 36 4.24 -12.61 3.51
C ILE A 36 3.29 -12.65 4.71
N GLU A 37 3.06 -11.49 5.33
CA GLU A 37 2.32 -11.37 6.59
C GLU A 37 1.20 -10.32 6.49
N GLY A 38 0.11 -10.52 7.22
CA GLY A 38 -0.97 -9.53 7.37
C GLY A 38 -2.07 -9.58 6.30
N HIS A 39 -2.02 -10.55 5.39
CA HIS A 39 -3.14 -10.89 4.52
C HIS A 39 -4.15 -11.77 5.27
N ARG A 40 -5.45 -11.50 5.10
CA ARG A 40 -6.54 -12.26 5.75
C ARG A 40 -7.59 -12.69 4.74
N THR A 41 -8.02 -11.77 3.89
CA THR A 41 -9.04 -12.00 2.86
C THR A 41 -8.38 -12.30 1.52
N THR A 42 -7.27 -11.61 1.22
CA THR A 42 -6.53 -11.79 -0.02
C THR A 42 -5.84 -13.14 -0.01
N ARG A 43 -5.99 -13.89 -1.10
CA ARG A 43 -5.34 -15.19 -1.21
C ARG A 43 -3.87 -14.99 -1.53
N GLU A 44 -3.03 -15.86 -0.98
CA GLU A 44 -1.58 -15.77 -1.15
C GLU A 44 -1.15 -15.80 -2.63
N HIS A 45 -1.82 -16.56 -3.49
CA HIS A 45 -1.53 -16.59 -4.94
C HIS A 45 -1.69 -15.22 -5.64
N THR A 46 -2.58 -14.35 -5.14
CA THR A 46 -2.82 -13.00 -5.67
C THR A 46 -1.69 -12.06 -5.29
N ILE A 47 -1.06 -12.27 -4.14
CA ILE A 47 0.11 -11.50 -3.72
C ILE A 47 1.34 -12.03 -4.45
N ARG A 48 1.53 -13.36 -4.48
CA ARG A 48 2.72 -14.00 -5.06
C ARG A 48 2.87 -13.76 -6.56
N ARG A 49 1.77 -13.64 -7.31
CA ARG A 49 1.85 -13.32 -8.75
C ARG A 49 2.42 -11.92 -9.03
N GLU A 50 2.29 -10.98 -8.08
CA GLU A 50 2.85 -9.63 -8.22
C GLU A 50 4.31 -9.56 -7.76
N VAL A 51 4.81 -10.54 -7.02
CA VAL A 51 6.19 -10.59 -6.53
C VAL A 51 7.06 -11.35 -7.52
N HIS A 52 7.89 -10.64 -8.30
CA HIS A 52 8.80 -11.26 -9.28
C HIS A 52 10.19 -11.55 -8.72
N THR A 53 10.50 -11.03 -7.53
CA THR A 53 11.71 -11.38 -6.80
C THR A 53 11.70 -12.87 -6.50
N ALA A 54 12.71 -13.58 -7.00
CA ALA A 54 12.82 -15.03 -6.88
C ALA A 54 13.74 -15.41 -5.71
N THR A 55 13.31 -16.40 -4.94
CA THR A 55 14.17 -17.03 -3.93
C THR A 55 15.33 -17.76 -4.61
N GLY A 56 16.50 -17.75 -3.97
CA GLY A 56 17.73 -18.37 -4.45
C GLY A 56 18.58 -17.50 -5.36
N GLN A 57 18.07 -16.35 -5.81
CA GLN A 57 18.80 -15.39 -6.65
C GLN A 57 19.40 -14.25 -5.82
N ALA A 58 20.30 -13.48 -6.45
CA ALA A 58 20.82 -12.25 -5.88
C ALA A 58 19.71 -11.20 -5.75
N PHE A 59 19.70 -10.48 -4.64
CA PHE A 59 18.74 -9.42 -4.37
C PHE A 59 18.98 -8.22 -5.28
N ASP A 60 17.92 -7.83 -5.98
CA ASP A 60 17.86 -6.66 -6.84
C ASP A 60 16.89 -5.64 -6.20
N PRO A 61 17.41 -4.54 -5.63
CA PRO A 61 16.59 -3.50 -5.01
C PRO A 61 15.57 -2.86 -5.96
N GLU A 62 15.91 -2.69 -7.24
CA GLU A 62 15.01 -2.08 -8.23
C GLU A 62 13.86 -3.01 -8.56
N ARG A 63 14.14 -4.31 -8.74
CA ARG A 63 13.09 -5.32 -8.89
C ARG A 63 12.17 -5.35 -7.67
N TRP A 64 12.73 -5.32 -6.46
CA TRP A 64 11.93 -5.32 -5.24
C TRP A 64 11.04 -4.08 -5.12
N ARG A 65 11.56 -2.89 -5.47
CA ARG A 65 10.74 -1.66 -5.54
C ARG A 65 9.60 -1.81 -6.53
N ALA A 66 9.86 -2.37 -7.71
CA ALA A 66 8.83 -2.62 -8.71
C ALA A 66 7.78 -3.64 -8.24
N ASP A 67 8.17 -4.68 -7.50
CA ASP A 67 7.25 -5.65 -6.87
C ASP A 67 6.33 -4.95 -5.87
N LEU A 68 6.89 -4.10 -4.99
CA LEU A 68 6.11 -3.31 -4.02
C LEU A 68 5.14 -2.36 -4.71
N GLN A 69 5.57 -1.72 -5.81
CA GLN A 69 4.70 -0.84 -6.58
C GLN A 69 3.55 -1.60 -7.25
N ARG A 70 3.79 -2.81 -7.79
CA ARG A 70 2.71 -3.64 -8.34
C ARG A 70 1.70 -4.05 -7.28
N LEU A 71 2.16 -4.38 -6.08
CA LEU A 71 1.29 -4.68 -4.94
C LEU A 71 0.47 -3.46 -4.49
N ASP A 72 1.07 -2.27 -4.52
CA ASP A 72 0.38 -1.01 -4.19
C ASP A 72 -0.73 -0.72 -5.22
N ASN A 73 -0.43 -0.91 -6.50
CA ASN A 73 -1.36 -0.73 -7.62
C ASN A 73 -2.59 -1.65 -7.58
N LEU A 74 -2.60 -2.69 -6.74
CA LEU A 74 -3.81 -3.52 -6.57
C LEU A 74 -4.93 -2.75 -5.86
N ASP A 75 -4.64 -1.65 -5.15
CA ASP A 75 -5.62 -0.89 -4.35
C ASP A 75 -6.33 -1.72 -3.25
N ILE A 76 -5.78 -2.89 -2.91
CA ILE A 76 -6.32 -3.81 -1.89
C ILE A 76 -5.78 -3.47 -0.50
N PHE A 77 -4.56 -2.96 -0.43
CA PHE A 77 -3.82 -2.77 0.81
C PHE A 77 -3.82 -1.29 1.21
N SER A 78 -4.13 -1.00 2.47
CA SER A 78 -4.04 0.35 3.02
C SER A 78 -2.61 0.76 3.35
N SER A 79 -1.71 -0.22 3.52
CA SER A 79 -0.30 0.02 3.81
C SER A 79 0.55 -1.21 3.48
N LEU A 80 1.72 -0.98 2.90
CA LEU A 80 2.76 -1.98 2.66
C LEU A 80 4.03 -1.60 3.43
N ASN A 81 4.62 -2.55 4.15
CA ASN A 81 5.87 -2.39 4.88
C ASN A 81 6.81 -3.55 4.52
N SER A 82 8.01 -3.21 4.04
CA SER A 82 9.05 -4.21 3.77
C SER A 82 10.16 -4.09 4.79
N ASN A 83 10.68 -5.23 5.22
CA ASN A 83 11.84 -5.33 6.09
C ASN A 83 12.77 -6.42 5.57
N VAL A 84 14.08 -6.20 5.70
CA VAL A 84 15.10 -7.16 5.30
C VAL A 84 15.80 -7.66 6.55
N GLN A 85 15.78 -8.98 6.77
CA GLN A 85 16.54 -9.61 7.83
C GLN A 85 17.79 -10.27 7.25
N VAL A 86 18.96 -9.87 7.74
CA VAL A 86 20.24 -10.45 7.32
C VAL A 86 20.52 -11.70 8.14
N THR A 87 20.92 -12.78 7.46
CA THR A 87 21.34 -14.06 8.03
C THR A 87 22.75 -14.39 7.53
N GLU A 88 23.45 -15.31 8.18
CA GLU A 88 24.79 -15.76 7.77
C GLU A 88 24.87 -16.22 6.31
N ASN A 89 23.78 -16.82 5.80
CA ASN A 89 23.73 -17.43 4.45
C ASN A 89 23.05 -16.54 3.38
N GLY A 90 22.55 -15.36 3.73
CA GLY A 90 21.77 -14.52 2.82
C GLY A 90 20.74 -13.64 3.53
N ILE A 91 19.71 -13.20 2.80
CA ILE A 91 18.66 -12.32 3.33
C ILE A 91 17.27 -12.96 3.31
N ILE A 92 16.43 -12.53 4.24
CA ILE A 92 15.02 -12.87 4.31
C ILE A 92 14.23 -11.58 4.10
N LEU A 93 13.35 -11.58 3.11
CA LEU A 93 12.45 -10.46 2.84
C LEU A 93 11.14 -10.68 3.59
N VAL A 94 10.80 -9.77 4.49
CA VAL A 94 9.54 -9.80 5.24
C VAL A 94 8.64 -8.69 4.73
N LEU A 95 7.53 -9.08 4.11
CA LEU A 95 6.52 -8.17 3.58
C LEU A 95 5.29 -8.20 4.47
N ARG A 96 5.06 -7.10 5.19
CA ARG A 96 3.87 -6.89 6.02
C ARG A 96 2.90 -5.96 5.31
N MET A 97 1.64 -6.36 5.26
CA MET A 97 0.58 -5.57 4.64
C MET A 97 -0.65 -5.44 5.55
N ARG A 98 -1.46 -4.41 5.30
CA ARG A 98 -2.77 -4.25 5.92
C ARG A 98 -3.82 -4.13 4.83
N GLU A 99 -4.84 -4.98 4.87
CA GLU A 99 -5.93 -4.98 3.90
C GLU A 99 -6.99 -3.91 4.22
N ILE A 100 -7.54 -3.30 3.17
CA ILE A 100 -8.78 -2.51 3.21
C ILE A 100 -9.96 -3.48 3.38
N PRO A 101 -11.08 -3.08 4.03
CA PRO A 101 -12.29 -3.87 4.05
C PRO A 101 -12.69 -4.35 2.64
N PRO A 102 -13.00 -5.65 2.46
CA PRO A 102 -13.20 -6.23 1.13
C PRO A 102 -14.45 -5.70 0.41
N VAL A 103 -15.42 -5.19 1.16
CA VAL A 103 -16.63 -4.53 0.65
C VAL A 103 -16.82 -3.22 1.41
N VAL A 104 -16.94 -2.13 0.67
CA VAL A 104 -17.12 -0.77 1.20
C VAL A 104 -18.51 -0.27 0.77
N PRO A 105 -19.43 -0.04 1.73
CA PRO A 105 -20.68 0.63 1.44
C PRO A 105 -20.47 2.14 1.29
N TYR A 106 -21.19 2.74 0.35
CA TYR A 106 -21.25 4.19 0.18
C TYR A 106 -22.63 4.62 -0.31
N ILE A 107 -22.95 5.90 -0.12
CA ILE A 107 -24.18 6.48 -0.67
C ILE A 107 -23.81 7.12 -2.01
N SER A 108 -24.60 6.85 -3.04
CA SER A 108 -24.47 7.48 -4.35
C SER A 108 -25.65 8.41 -4.60
N TYR A 109 -25.39 9.52 -5.27
CA TYR A 109 -26.41 10.42 -5.79
C TYR A 109 -26.06 10.80 -7.23
N ASN A 110 -27.08 11.08 -8.03
CA ASN A 110 -26.95 11.52 -9.41
C ASN A 110 -27.98 12.63 -9.68
N VAL A 111 -27.60 13.61 -10.50
CA VAL A 111 -28.44 14.71 -10.93
C VAL A 111 -28.42 14.73 -12.45
N THR A 112 -29.58 14.53 -13.06
CA THR A 112 -29.79 14.55 -14.51
C THR A 112 -30.85 15.59 -14.83
N ASP A 113 -30.76 16.26 -15.99
CA ASP A 113 -31.74 17.30 -16.37
C ASP A 113 -33.11 16.71 -16.74
N GLU A 114 -33.14 15.49 -17.28
CA GLU A 114 -34.37 14.76 -17.65
C GLU A 114 -35.07 14.20 -16.41
N ASP A 115 -34.37 13.37 -15.63
CA ASP A 115 -34.94 12.66 -14.48
C ASP A 115 -34.86 13.45 -13.16
N GLY A 116 -34.07 14.52 -13.08
CA GLY A 116 -33.81 15.24 -11.84
C GLY A 116 -32.85 14.50 -10.88
N TRP A 117 -33.14 14.56 -9.58
CA TRP A 117 -32.26 13.98 -8.55
C TRP A 117 -32.60 12.52 -8.26
N SER A 118 -31.57 11.70 -8.10
CA SER A 118 -31.66 10.32 -7.64
C SER A 118 -30.56 10.02 -6.61
N PHE A 119 -30.84 9.08 -5.70
CA PHE A 119 -29.91 8.69 -4.65
C PHE A 119 -30.15 7.25 -4.21
N GLY A 120 -29.14 6.60 -3.63
CA GLY A 120 -29.36 5.33 -2.98
C GLY A 120 -28.09 4.60 -2.56
N PRO A 121 -28.25 3.39 -2.02
CA PRO A 121 -27.14 2.61 -1.50
C PRO A 121 -26.27 2.05 -2.63
N ALA A 122 -24.97 2.03 -2.38
CA ALA A 122 -23.98 1.44 -3.26
C ALA A 122 -22.95 0.62 -2.46
N LEU A 123 -22.39 -0.39 -3.10
CA LEU A 123 -21.34 -1.25 -2.58
C LEU A 123 -20.21 -1.32 -3.61
N LYS A 124 -18.97 -1.25 -3.13
CA LYS A 124 -17.76 -1.44 -3.95
C LYS A 124 -16.87 -2.49 -3.30
N ALA A 125 -16.35 -3.42 -4.09
CA ALA A 125 -15.39 -4.43 -3.69
C ALA A 125 -14.23 -4.42 -4.69
N VAL A 126 -13.01 -4.18 -4.21
CA VAL A 126 -11.78 -4.23 -5.03
C VAL A 126 -11.12 -5.62 -4.99
N ASN A 127 -11.44 -6.43 -3.99
CA ASN A 127 -10.84 -7.74 -3.77
C ASN A 127 -11.90 -8.83 -3.55
N LEU A 128 -12.81 -9.00 -4.51
CA LEU A 128 -13.87 -9.99 -4.38
C LEU A 128 -13.27 -11.42 -4.31
N LEU A 129 -13.67 -12.18 -3.29
CA LEU A 129 -13.18 -13.54 -2.99
C LEU A 129 -11.66 -13.65 -2.77
N GLY A 130 -10.97 -12.53 -2.52
CA GLY A 130 -9.52 -12.53 -2.33
C GLY A 130 -8.73 -12.73 -3.62
N ARG A 131 -9.29 -12.37 -4.78
CA ARG A 131 -8.73 -12.66 -6.11
C ARG A 131 -8.33 -11.45 -6.92
N ASP A 132 -8.37 -10.24 -6.35
CA ASP A 132 -8.22 -8.99 -7.10
C ASP A 132 -9.28 -8.88 -8.22
N LEU A 133 -10.54 -8.92 -7.80
CA LEU A 133 -11.70 -8.81 -8.67
C LEU A 133 -12.51 -7.60 -8.24
N PHE A 134 -12.67 -6.66 -9.17
CA PHE A 134 -13.46 -5.47 -8.96
C PHE A 134 -14.94 -5.73 -9.23
N VAL A 135 -15.79 -5.47 -8.24
CA VAL A 135 -17.25 -5.47 -8.38
C VAL A 135 -17.82 -4.25 -7.67
N ALA A 136 -18.66 -3.50 -8.37
CA ALA A 136 -19.44 -2.42 -7.79
C ALA A 136 -20.90 -2.58 -8.22
N GLY A 137 -21.81 -2.21 -7.32
CA GLY A 137 -23.24 -2.24 -7.58
C GLY A 137 -23.93 -1.17 -6.76
N TYR A 138 -24.96 -0.56 -7.33
CA TYR A 138 -25.75 0.47 -6.68
C TYR A 138 -27.22 0.35 -7.06
N ALA A 139 -28.09 0.84 -6.20
CA ALA A 139 -29.50 1.07 -6.51
C ALA A 139 -29.78 2.55 -6.32
N LEU A 140 -30.34 3.22 -7.32
CA LEU A 140 -30.76 4.61 -7.23
C LEU A 140 -32.28 4.67 -7.19
N PHE A 141 -32.78 5.56 -6.34
CA PHE A 141 -34.20 5.88 -6.17
C PHE A 141 -34.37 7.38 -6.34
N GLY A 142 -35.47 7.80 -6.97
CA GLY A 142 -35.65 9.16 -7.46
C GLY A 142 -35.84 9.14 -8.98
N GLY A 143 -35.81 10.31 -9.61
CA GLY A 143 -36.31 10.42 -10.98
C GLY A 143 -37.75 10.93 -11.02
N LYS A 144 -38.04 11.97 -11.81
CA LYS A 144 -39.39 12.31 -12.24
C LYS A 144 -39.47 12.28 -13.75
#